data_AF-A0A7U6QN81-F1
#
_entry.id   AF-A0A7U6QN81-F1
#
_cell.length_a   1.000
_cell.length_b   1.000
_cell.length_c   1.000
_cell.angle_alpha   90.00
_cell.angle_beta   90.00
_cell.angle_gamma   90.00
#
_symmetry.space_group_name_H-M   'P 1'
#
loop_
_entity.id
_entity.type
_entity.pdbx_description
1 polymer ?
#
loop_
_entity_poly.entity_id
_entity_poly.type
_entity_poly.pdbx_seq_one_letter_code
_entity_poly.pdbx_strand_id
1 'polypeptide(L)'
;MDSGVASVIGIIKIVGILIFGLVGIWLADSFAVDSSTLDDTNTVGDFLGATALGILAFKGFTTITNSGSEVKNPHRNVGRAIVISIAICVVIYTLVGFAVSSNLSLAEIIETKDYSQPPHQHLATMVYGSQLQSQW
;
A
#
# COMPACT_ATOMS: atom_id res chain seq x y z
N MET A 1 -23.51 21.26 -1.41
CA MET A 1 -22.05 21.35 -1.27
C MET A 1 -21.58 22.05 -2.53
N ASP A 2 -21.13 23.30 -2.41
CA ASP A 2 -20.82 24.11 -3.58
C ASP A 2 -19.67 23.46 -4.35
N SER A 3 -19.74 23.45 -5.67
CA SER A 3 -18.78 22.80 -6.58
C SER A 3 -17.32 23.23 -6.29
N GLY A 4 -17.11 24.43 -5.74
CA GLY A 4 -15.81 24.89 -5.25
C GLY A 4 -15.26 24.08 -4.08
N VAL A 5 -16.09 23.66 -3.12
CA VAL A 5 -15.64 22.92 -1.91
C VAL A 5 -15.13 21.53 -2.29
N ALA A 6 -15.82 20.85 -3.22
CA ALA A 6 -15.42 19.52 -3.69
C ALA A 6 -14.06 19.55 -4.41
N SER A 7 -13.83 20.54 -5.28
CA SER A 7 -12.54 20.72 -5.97
C SER A 7 -11.40 21.03 -5.01
N VAL A 8 -11.62 21.91 -4.02
CA VAL A 8 -10.60 22.24 -3.02
C VAL A 8 -10.21 21.01 -2.20
N ILE A 9 -11.18 20.22 -1.73
CA ILE A 9 -10.91 18.97 -1.01
C ILE A 9 -10.13 17.98 -1.89
N GLY A 10 -10.47 17.88 -3.18
CA GLY A 10 -9.76 17.03 -4.14
C GLY A 10 -8.29 17.43 -4.29
N ILE A 11 -8.02 18.72 -4.47
CA ILE A 11 -6.65 19.25 -4.60
C ILE A 11 -5.85 18.97 -3.31
N ILE A 12 -6.45 19.22 -2.14
CA ILE A 12 -5.80 18.95 -0.85
C ILE A 12 -5.42 17.48 -0.71
N LYS A 13 -6.29 16.55 -1.11
CA LYS A 13 -5.99 15.11 -1.09
C LYS A 13 -4.80 14.75 -1.97
N ILE A 14 -4.79 15.25 -3.21
CA ILE A 14 -3.69 14.97 -4.15
C ILE A 14 -2.37 15.50 -3.59
N VAL A 15 -2.34 16.75 -3.12
CA VAL A 15 -1.16 17.38 -2.53
C VAL A 15 -0.69 16.61 -1.28
N GLY A 16 -1.62 16.23 -0.39
CA GLY A 16 -1.30 15.47 0.82
C GLY A 16 -0.67 14.12 0.51
N ILE A 17 -1.21 13.38 -0.47
CA ILE A 17 -0.64 12.09 -0.90
C ILE A 17 0.75 12.28 -1.52
N LEU A 18 0.93 13.34 -2.31
CA LEU A 18 2.21 13.64 -2.97
C LEU A 18 3.29 13.99 -1.94
N ILE A 19 2.97 14.81 -0.94
CA ILE A 19 3.86 15.11 0.19
C ILE A 19 4.18 13.84 0.98
N PHE A 20 3.16 13.03 1.30
CA PHE A 20 3.35 11.77 2.03
C PHE A 20 4.31 10.83 1.31
N GLY A 21 4.15 10.68 -0.01
CA GLY A 21 5.04 9.86 -0.83
C GLY A 21 6.48 10.41 -0.85
N LEU A 22 6.67 11.71 -1.05
CA LEU A 22 8.01 12.33 -1.04
C LEU A 22 8.70 12.23 0.32
N VAL A 23 7.98 12.45 1.41
CA VAL A 23 8.51 12.32 2.78
C VAL A 23 8.86 10.86 3.06
N GLY A 24 8.01 9.91 2.65
CA GLY A 24 8.30 8.48 2.80
C GLY A 24 9.55 8.05 2.04
N ILE A 25 9.77 8.58 0.83
CA ILE A 25 11.00 8.36 0.05
C ILE A 25 12.22 8.97 0.74
N TRP A 26 12.11 10.20 1.25
CA TRP A 26 13.22 10.88 1.92
C TRP A 26 13.63 10.18 3.23
N LEU A 27 12.67 9.66 3.99
CA LEU A 27 12.92 8.83 5.17
C LEU A 27 13.52 7.47 4.78
N ALA A 28 13.08 6.90 3.66
CA ALA A 28 13.58 5.64 3.14
C ALA A 28 15.02 5.70 2.62
N ASP A 29 15.49 6.83 2.09
CA ASP A 29 16.87 6.98 1.62
C ASP A 29 17.91 6.78 2.75
N SER A 30 17.49 6.90 4.01
CA SER A 30 18.31 6.58 5.19
C SER A 30 18.41 5.07 5.48
N PHE A 31 17.62 4.24 4.81
CA PHE A 31 17.54 2.80 5.02
C PHE A 31 17.83 2.06 3.71
N ALA A 32 18.97 1.38 3.66
CA ALA A 32 19.36 0.57 2.51
C ALA A 32 18.21 -0.41 2.16
N VAL A 33 17.62 -0.21 0.98
CA VAL A 33 16.53 -1.04 0.45
C VAL A 33 17.11 -2.41 0.11
N ASP A 34 17.05 -3.35 1.05
CA ASP A 34 17.51 -4.71 0.84
C ASP A 34 16.46 -5.44 -0.02
N SER A 35 16.77 -5.65 -1.29
CA SER A 35 15.85 -6.22 -2.29
C SER A 35 15.76 -7.75 -2.23
N SER A 36 16.07 -8.36 -1.08
CA SER A 36 16.54 -9.75 -1.00
C SER A 36 15.53 -10.78 -0.47
N THR A 37 14.31 -10.41 -0.13
CA THR A 37 13.28 -11.39 0.29
C THR A 37 12.22 -11.58 -0.80
N LEU A 38 12.56 -12.37 -1.82
CA LEU A 38 11.55 -13.10 -2.58
C LEU A 38 11.08 -14.27 -1.71
N ASP A 39 10.33 -13.96 -0.65
CA ASP A 39 9.65 -15.02 0.10
C ASP A 39 8.59 -15.64 -0.81
N ASP A 40 8.49 -16.97 -0.78
CA ASP A 40 7.48 -17.77 -1.47
C ASP A 40 6.09 -17.49 -0.87
N THR A 41 5.57 -16.28 -1.05
CA THR A 41 4.22 -15.92 -0.65
C THR A 41 3.22 -16.49 -1.66
N ASN A 42 2.01 -16.80 -1.20
CA ASN A 42 0.96 -17.44 -1.98
C ASN A 42 0.61 -16.60 -3.23
N THR A 43 1.27 -16.92 -4.34
CA THR A 43 1.39 -16.06 -5.55
C THR A 43 0.05 -15.67 -6.15
N VAL A 44 -0.98 -16.49 -6.01
CA VAL A 44 -2.32 -16.18 -6.53
C VAL A 44 -3.10 -15.26 -5.59
N GLY A 45 -3.03 -15.47 -4.28
CA GLY A 45 -3.77 -14.67 -3.29
C GLY A 45 -3.27 -13.22 -3.24
N ASP A 46 -1.95 -13.05 -3.19
CA ASP A 46 -1.32 -11.73 -3.17
C ASP A 46 -1.53 -10.98 -4.48
N PHE A 47 -1.44 -11.67 -5.62
CA PHE A 47 -1.74 -11.08 -6.92
C PHE A 47 -3.20 -10.62 -7.02
N LEU A 48 -4.16 -11.44 -6.58
CA LEU A 48 -5.58 -11.06 -6.56
C LEU A 48 -5.84 -9.91 -5.58
N GLY A 49 -5.19 -9.89 -4.43
CA GLY A 49 -5.26 -8.80 -3.45
C GLY A 49 -4.73 -7.48 -4.02
N ALA A 50 -3.54 -7.50 -4.62
CA ALA A 50 -2.95 -6.34 -5.29
C ALA A 50 -3.82 -5.87 -6.48
N THR A 51 -4.37 -6.79 -7.26
CA THR A 51 -5.28 -6.47 -8.38
C THR A 51 -6.57 -5.84 -7.87
N ALA A 52 -7.18 -6.38 -6.81
CA ALA A 52 -8.39 -5.84 -6.20
C ALA A 52 -8.17 -4.43 -5.64
N LEU A 53 -7.04 -4.19 -4.97
CA LEU A 53 -6.62 -2.86 -4.52
C LEU A 53 -6.39 -1.91 -5.69
N GLY A 54 -5.78 -2.39 -6.78
CA GLY A 54 -5.62 -1.64 -8.03
C GLY A 54 -6.97 -1.22 -8.63
N ILE A 55 -7.94 -2.14 -8.70
CA ILE A 55 -9.30 -1.83 -9.19
C ILE A 55 -10.00 -0.80 -8.29
N LEU A 56 -9.89 -0.94 -6.96
CA LEU A 56 -10.45 0.00 -5.99
C LEU A 56 -9.87 1.42 -6.18
N ALA A 57 -8.58 1.51 -6.52
CA ALA A 57 -7.86 2.75 -6.78
C ALA A 57 -8.41 3.54 -7.99
N PHE A 58 -9.03 2.88 -8.98
CA PHE A 58 -9.64 3.55 -10.15
C PHE A 58 -11.11 3.96 -9.95
N LYS A 59 -11.61 3.97 -8.71
CA LYS A 59 -12.95 4.47 -8.38
C LYS A 59 -13.07 5.95 -8.73
N GLY A 60 -14.12 6.31 -9.46
CA GLY A 60 -14.46 7.72 -9.77
C GLY A 60 -14.69 8.01 -11.25
N PHE A 61 -14.38 7.08 -12.15
CA PHE A 61 -14.66 7.20 -13.58
C PHE A 61 -16.13 7.54 -13.88
N THR A 62 -17.07 6.95 -13.15
CA THR A 62 -18.52 7.19 -13.36
C THR A 62 -18.91 8.64 -13.06
N THR A 63 -18.18 9.34 -12.19
CA THR A 63 -18.38 10.76 -11.93
C THR A 63 -17.90 11.59 -13.13
N ILE A 64 -16.77 11.23 -13.74
CA ILE A 64 -16.24 11.92 -14.94
C ILE A 64 -17.23 11.80 -16.10
N THR A 65 -17.86 10.64 -16.29
CA THR A 65 -18.87 10.45 -17.35
C THR A 65 -20.20 11.11 -17.02
N ASN A 66 -20.63 11.13 -15.74
CA ASN A 66 -21.88 11.79 -15.33
C ASN A 66 -21.79 13.33 -15.34
N SER A 67 -20.60 13.90 -15.17
CA SER A 67 -20.35 15.34 -15.33
C SER A 67 -20.13 15.79 -16.78
N GLY A 68 -20.34 14.90 -17.75
CA GLY A 68 -20.06 15.14 -19.17
C GLY A 68 -20.88 16.25 -19.84
N SER A 69 -22.02 16.64 -19.27
CA SER A 69 -22.87 17.73 -19.79
C SER A 69 -22.27 19.13 -19.61
N GLU A 70 -21.37 19.31 -18.64
CA GLU A 70 -20.61 20.55 -18.40
C GLU A 70 -19.31 20.61 -19.23
N VAL A 71 -18.92 19.50 -19.85
CA VAL A 71 -17.66 19.38 -20.59
C VAL A 71 -17.85 19.88 -22.02
N LYS A 72 -17.12 20.93 -22.40
CA LYS A 72 -17.06 21.42 -23.77
C LYS A 72 -16.50 20.32 -24.69
N ASN A 73 -17.21 19.93 -25.75
CA ASN A 73 -16.85 18.86 -26.70
C ASN A 73 -16.59 17.48 -26.03
N PRO A 74 -17.63 16.86 -25.45
CA PRO A 74 -17.47 15.67 -24.61
C PRO A 74 -16.89 14.46 -25.36
N HIS A 75 -17.21 14.30 -26.65
CA HIS A 75 -16.72 13.18 -27.48
C HIS A 75 -15.19 13.05 -27.49
N ARG A 76 -14.46 14.17 -27.42
CA ARG A 76 -12.98 14.16 -27.38
C ARG A 76 -12.41 14.46 -25.99
N ASN A 77 -13.06 15.35 -25.23
CA ASN A 77 -12.51 15.84 -23.98
C ASN A 77 -12.76 14.89 -22.80
N VAL A 78 -13.85 14.11 -22.80
CA VAL A 78 -14.09 13.10 -21.75
C VAL A 78 -13.08 11.97 -21.86
N GLY A 79 -12.83 11.45 -23.07
CA GLY A 79 -11.81 10.42 -23.29
C GLY A 79 -10.41 10.88 -22.87
N ARG A 80 -10.03 12.12 -23.23
CA ARG A 80 -8.75 12.71 -22.80
C ARG A 80 -8.68 12.89 -21.28
N ALA A 81 -9.75 13.34 -20.64
CA ALA A 81 -9.81 13.48 -19.19
C ALA A 81 -9.57 12.14 -18.49
N ILE A 82 -10.22 11.06 -18.95
CA ILE A 82 -10.03 9.70 -18.40
C ILE A 82 -8.56 9.27 -18.51
N VAL A 83 -7.95 9.41 -19.70
CA VAL A 83 -6.55 9.01 -19.92
C VAL A 83 -5.60 9.80 -19.03
N ILE A 84 -5.78 11.11 -18.91
CA ILE A 84 -4.95 11.97 -18.06
C ILE A 84 -5.12 11.58 -16.58
N SER A 85 -6.36 11.34 -16.12
CA SER A 85 -6.63 10.91 -14.75
C SER A 85 -5.96 9.56 -14.44
N ILE A 86 -6.04 8.59 -15.34
CA ILE A 86 -5.39 7.28 -15.18
C ILE A 86 -3.88 7.46 -15.08
N ALA A 87 -3.26 8.23 -15.99
CA ALA A 87 -1.82 8.47 -15.98
C ALA A 87 -1.35 9.11 -14.66
N ILE A 88 -2.07 10.11 -14.15
CA ILE A 88 -1.76 10.75 -12.87
C ILE A 88 -1.93 9.76 -11.70
N CYS A 89 -3.00 8.97 -11.70
CA CYS A 89 -3.23 7.95 -10.66
C CYS A 89 -2.08 6.93 -10.63
N VAL A 90 -1.64 6.43 -11.78
CA VAL A 90 -0.52 5.49 -11.87
C VAL A 90 0.73 6.10 -11.26
N VAL A 91 1.11 7.33 -11.65
CA VAL A 91 2.30 8.00 -11.11
C VAL A 91 2.21 8.16 -9.59
N ILE A 92 1.07 8.64 -9.07
CA ILE A 92 0.89 8.84 -7.63
C ILE A 92 0.94 7.50 -6.89
N TYR A 93 0.23 6.47 -7.35
CA TYR A 93 0.19 5.18 -6.67
C TYR A 93 1.52 4.45 -6.73
N THR A 94 2.29 4.55 -7.83
CA THR A 94 3.65 4.02 -7.87
C THR A 94 4.55 4.74 -6.87
N LEU A 95 4.46 6.07 -6.78
CA LEU A 95 5.27 6.86 -5.85
C LEU A 95 4.93 6.54 -4.39
N VAL A 96 3.64 6.41 -4.07
CA VAL A 96 3.17 6.00 -2.72
C VAL A 96 3.56 4.55 -2.43
N GLY A 97 3.37 3.64 -3.37
CA GLY A 97 3.74 2.23 -3.21
C GLY A 97 5.23 2.07 -2.97
N PHE A 98 6.06 2.83 -3.68
CA PHE A 98 7.50 2.91 -3.45
C PHE A 98 7.81 3.48 -2.06
N ALA A 99 7.19 4.61 -1.68
CA ALA A 99 7.37 5.20 -0.34
C ALA A 99 6.99 4.23 0.79
N VAL A 100 5.88 3.50 0.65
CA VAL A 100 5.42 2.51 1.62
C VAL A 100 6.37 1.30 1.64
N SER A 101 6.72 0.75 0.48
CA SER A 101 7.63 -0.41 0.39
C SER A 101 8.97 -0.12 1.07
N SER A 102 9.51 1.09 0.88
CA SER A 102 10.79 1.47 1.46
C SER A 102 10.70 1.84 2.96
N ASN A 103 9.52 2.21 3.47
CA ASN A 103 9.31 2.46 4.90
C ASN A 103 8.93 1.19 5.67
N LEU A 104 8.18 0.28 5.05
CA LEU A 104 7.71 -0.98 5.64
C LEU A 104 8.84 -2.01 5.82
N SER A 105 9.94 -1.88 5.07
CA SER A 105 11.18 -2.63 5.33
C SER A 105 11.78 -2.32 6.71
N LEU A 106 11.34 -1.25 7.39
CA LEU A 106 11.93 -0.83 8.65
C LEU A 106 10.97 -0.67 9.83
N ALA A 107 9.69 -0.51 9.57
CA ALA A 107 8.68 -0.57 10.60
C ALA A 107 8.40 -2.03 10.96
N GLU A 108 9.27 -2.61 11.80
CA GLU A 108 8.79 -3.49 12.87
C GLU A 108 8.35 -4.92 12.46
N ILE A 109 9.15 -5.64 11.67
CA ILE A 109 8.92 -7.07 11.36
C ILE A 109 9.97 -8.01 12.01
N ILE A 110 10.97 -7.52 12.74
CA ILE A 110 11.96 -8.41 13.40
C ILE A 110 11.84 -8.45 14.93
N GLU A 111 11.34 -7.41 15.62
CA GLU A 111 11.33 -7.43 17.10
C GLU A 111 10.06 -8.04 17.73
N THR A 112 8.92 -8.10 17.03
CA THR A 112 7.64 -8.56 17.65
C THR A 112 7.20 -9.97 17.26
N LYS A 113 7.80 -10.57 16.22
CA LYS A 113 7.53 -11.99 15.89
C LYS A 113 8.11 -12.95 16.92
N ASP A 114 9.19 -12.58 17.62
CA ASP A 114 9.74 -13.39 18.73
C ASP A 114 8.95 -13.25 20.04
N TYR A 115 8.21 -12.16 20.24
CA TYR A 115 7.29 -12.03 21.40
C TYR A 115 5.99 -12.82 21.25
N SER A 116 5.68 -13.30 20.04
CA SER A 116 4.47 -14.07 19.75
C SER A 116 4.71 -15.57 19.65
N GLN A 117 5.91 -16.08 19.98
CA GLN A 117 6.02 -17.49 20.36
C GLN A 117 5.23 -17.67 21.65
N PRO A 118 4.13 -18.44 21.62
CA PRO A 118 3.35 -18.65 22.82
C PRO A 118 4.23 -19.39 23.85
N PRO A 119 4.22 -18.99 25.14
CA PRO A 119 5.11 -19.54 26.17
C PRO A 119 5.02 -21.07 26.35
N HIS A 120 4.04 -21.74 25.73
CA HIS A 120 3.92 -23.18 25.74
C HIS A 120 5.06 -23.94 25.02
N GLN A 121 5.70 -23.36 24.00
CA GLN A 121 6.79 -24.06 23.29
C GLN A 121 8.06 -24.16 24.14
N HIS A 122 8.38 -23.09 24.89
CA HIS A 122 9.50 -23.07 25.83
C HIS A 122 9.25 -23.97 27.06
N LEU A 123 8.00 -24.03 27.54
CA LEU A 123 7.63 -24.94 28.62
C LEU A 123 7.69 -26.41 28.19
N ALA A 124 7.32 -26.72 26.95
CA ALA A 124 7.39 -28.08 26.41
C ALA A 124 8.84 -28.61 26.32
N THR A 125 9.80 -27.79 25.87
CA THR A 125 11.21 -28.17 25.83
C THR A 125 11.84 -28.31 27.21
N MET A 126 11.48 -27.46 28.18
CA MET A 126 11.92 -27.61 29.57
C MET A 126 11.40 -28.90 30.21
N VAL A 127 10.12 -29.23 29.99
CA VAL A 127 9.51 -30.45 30.53
C VAL A 127 10.05 -31.70 29.84
N TYR A 128 10.22 -31.71 28.52
CA TYR A 128 10.80 -32.87 27.82
C TYR A 128 12.28 -33.05 28.16
N GLY A 129 13.02 -31.95 28.32
CA GLY A 129 14.42 -31.98 28.75
C GLY A 129 14.61 -32.53 30.16
N SER A 130 13.74 -32.15 31.11
CA SER A 130 13.82 -32.67 32.48
C SER A 130 13.45 -34.16 32.59
N GLN A 131 12.62 -34.69 31.67
CA GLN A 131 12.25 -36.11 31.64
C GLN A 131 13.34 -37.01 31.05
N LEU A 132 14.20 -36.48 30.18
CA LEU A 132 15.33 -37.25 29.62
C LEU A 132 16.49 -37.39 30.60
N GLN A 133 16.63 -36.45 31.54
CA GLN A 133 17.70 -36.44 32.54
C GLN A 133 17.37 -37.27 33.80
N SER A 134 16.13 -37.79 33.92
CA SER A 134 15.70 -38.69 34.99
C SER A 134 15.71 -40.18 34.59
N GLN A 135 16.13 -40.49 33.35
CA GLN A 135 16.21 -41.85 32.80
C GLN A 135 17.67 -42.36 32.63
N TRP A 136 18.65 -41.62 33.16
CA TRP A 136 20.05 -41.99 33.34
C TRP A 136 20.54 -41.51 34.71
#